data_AF-A0A101G3H7-F1
#
_entry.id   AF-A0A101G3H7-F1
#
_cell.length_a   1.000
_cell.length_b   1.000
_cell.length_c   1.000
_cell.angle_alpha   90.00
_cell.angle_beta   90.00
_cell.angle_gamma   90.00
#
_symmetry.space_group_name_H-M   'P 1'
#
loop_
_entity.id
_entity.type
_entity.pdbx_description
1 polymer ?
#
loop_
_entity_poly.entity_id
_entity_poly.type
_entity_poly.pdbx_seq_one_letter_code
_entity_poly.pdbx_strand_id
1 'polypeptide(L)'
;MFIAKYPNGEIITEKQKTWNKVKDGMTSLELTFPMRVTYIDRETGEEKVAPARTISLKGFDKYYFHNEAVAYFDVNSKKSDNSGQGQLVAQVIGGIRNGQVFEIRIDKGGFCQTNVFDEEGFSHSDIKIAG
;
A
#
# COMPACT_ATOMS: atom_id res chain seq x y z
N MET A 1 -3.18 -3.75 -1.61
CA MET A 1 -3.20 -3.83 -3.11
C MET A 1 -3.11 -2.42 -3.66
N PHE A 2 -2.21 -2.18 -4.60
CA PHE A 2 -2.08 -0.86 -5.24
C PHE A 2 -3.04 -0.67 -6.43
N ILE A 3 -3.51 0.57 -6.62
CA ILE A 3 -4.42 0.98 -7.68
C ILE A 3 -3.95 2.34 -8.23
N ALA A 4 -3.56 2.39 -9.49
CA ALA A 4 -3.21 3.61 -10.21
C ALA A 4 -4.39 4.05 -11.09
N LYS A 5 -4.75 5.34 -11.05
CA LYS A 5 -5.79 5.92 -11.90
C LYS A 5 -5.21 7.07 -12.73
N TYR A 6 -5.68 7.19 -13.97
CA TYR A 6 -5.17 8.16 -14.95
C TYR A 6 -6.28 9.11 -15.44
N PRO A 7 -5.91 10.27 -16.04
CA PRO A 7 -6.88 11.27 -16.49
C PRO A 7 -7.85 10.76 -17.56
N ASN A 8 -7.41 9.80 -18.39
CA ASN A 8 -8.21 9.15 -19.43
C ASN A 8 -9.25 8.15 -18.87
N GLY A 9 -9.34 8.00 -17.55
CA GLY A 9 -10.21 7.02 -16.89
C GLY A 9 -9.60 5.61 -16.79
N GLU A 10 -8.38 5.40 -17.29
CA GLU A 10 -7.68 4.13 -17.17
C GLU A 10 -7.37 3.82 -15.70
N ILE A 11 -7.60 2.55 -15.31
CA ILE A 11 -7.34 2.02 -13.98
C ILE A 11 -6.44 0.81 -14.12
N ILE A 12 -5.24 0.90 -13.54
CA ILE A 12 -4.28 -0.21 -13.47
C ILE A 12 -4.19 -0.67 -12.01
N THR A 13 -4.26 -1.97 -11.77
CA THR A 13 -4.17 -2.56 -10.42
C THR A 13 -3.03 -3.56 -10.32
N GLU A 14 -2.48 -3.73 -9.11
CA GLU A 14 -1.36 -4.65 -8.83
C GLU A 14 -1.64 -6.09 -9.28
N LYS A 15 -2.91 -6.51 -9.26
CA LYS A 15 -3.34 -7.86 -9.69
C LYS A 15 -3.36 -8.05 -11.21
N GLN A 16 -3.30 -6.98 -12.00
CA GLN A 16 -3.29 -7.09 -13.45
C GLN A 16 -1.87 -7.37 -13.95
N LYS A 17 -1.75 -8.17 -15.02
CA LYS A 17 -0.48 -8.42 -15.73
C LYS A 17 0.17 -7.16 -16.32
N THR A 18 -0.55 -6.04 -16.29
CA THR A 18 -0.13 -4.72 -16.77
C THR A 18 0.41 -3.81 -15.67
N TRP A 19 0.57 -4.27 -14.42
CA TRP A 19 1.14 -3.45 -13.34
C TRP A 19 2.51 -2.85 -13.69
N ASN A 20 3.33 -3.60 -14.43
CA ASN A 20 4.62 -3.14 -14.95
C ASN A 20 4.51 -2.01 -15.99
N LYS A 21 3.28 -1.64 -16.41
CA LYS A 21 3.00 -0.53 -17.33
C LYS A 21 2.55 0.74 -16.61
N VAL A 22 2.55 0.76 -15.27
CA VAL A 22 2.31 2.00 -14.51
C VAL A 22 3.41 3.00 -14.84
N LYS A 23 3.02 4.24 -15.14
CA LYS A 23 3.88 5.34 -15.56
C LYS A 23 3.50 6.62 -14.81
N ASP A 24 4.33 7.64 -14.95
CA ASP A 24 4.00 9.00 -14.50
C ASP A 24 2.71 9.52 -15.15
N GLY A 25 2.11 10.55 -14.54
CA GLY A 25 0.86 11.17 -15.02
C GLY A 25 -0.43 10.58 -14.42
N MET A 26 -0.32 9.82 -13.33
CA MET A 26 -1.47 9.37 -12.53
C MET A 26 -2.23 10.57 -11.95
N THR A 27 -3.56 10.49 -11.88
CA THR A 27 -4.41 11.44 -11.13
C THR A 27 -4.55 11.06 -9.66
N SER A 28 -4.41 9.75 -9.38
CA SER A 28 -4.42 9.24 -8.02
C SER A 28 -3.73 7.89 -7.91
N LEU A 29 -3.13 7.65 -6.75
CA LEU A 29 -2.63 6.36 -6.34
C LEU A 29 -3.38 5.91 -5.09
N GLU A 30 -3.93 4.70 -5.10
CA GLU A 30 -4.72 4.17 -3.98
C GLU A 30 -4.11 2.87 -3.44
N LEU A 31 -4.32 2.66 -2.15
CA LEU A 31 -3.92 1.46 -1.43
C LEU A 31 -5.13 0.83 -0.76
N THR A 32 -5.44 -0.40 -1.14
CA THR A 32 -6.45 -1.22 -0.45
C THR A 32 -5.89 -1.78 0.85
N PHE A 33 -6.65 -1.62 1.93
CA PHE A 33 -6.33 -2.23 3.22
C PHE A 33 -6.17 -3.75 3.11
N PRO A 34 -5.16 -4.35 3.76
CA PRO A 34 -4.89 -5.78 3.64
C PRO A 34 -5.79 -6.66 4.53
N MET A 35 -6.82 -6.08 5.15
CA MET A 35 -7.75 -6.81 6.02
C MET A 35 -9.10 -7.07 5.35
N ARG A 36 -9.67 -8.24 5.63
CA ARG A 36 -11.06 -8.59 5.30
C ARG A 36 -11.91 -8.41 6.55
N VAL A 37 -12.91 -7.54 6.47
CA VAL A 37 -13.89 -7.36 7.55
C VAL A 37 -15.12 -8.19 7.22
N THR A 38 -15.48 -9.12 8.10
CA THR A 38 -16.74 -9.86 8.02
C THR A 38 -17.67 -9.43 9.15
N TYR A 39 -18.97 -9.48 8.90
CA TYR A 39 -20.00 -9.10 9.87
C TYR A 39 -21.23 -10.00 9.69
N ILE A 40 -22.00 -10.17 10.77
CA ILE A 40 -23.27 -10.90 10.70
C ILE A 40 -24.37 -9.88 10.42
N ASP A 41 -25.13 -10.11 9.35
CA ASP A 41 -26.33 -9.34 9.05
C ASP A 41 -27.40 -9.64 10.11
N ARG A 42 -27.91 -8.61 10.78
CA ARG A 42 -28.89 -8.80 11.86
C ARG A 42 -30.28 -9.20 11.36
N GLU A 43 -30.61 -8.90 10.11
CA GLU A 43 -31.92 -9.23 9.53
C GLU A 43 -31.94 -10.65 8.98
N THR A 44 -30.87 -11.09 8.32
CA THR A 44 -30.81 -12.41 7.68
C THR A 44 -30.06 -13.46 8.51
N GLY A 45 -29.25 -13.04 9.49
CA GLY A 45 -28.38 -13.93 10.27
C GLY A 45 -27.17 -14.45 9.51
N GLU A 46 -26.95 -14.00 8.28
CA GLU A 46 -25.88 -14.49 7.41
C GLU A 46 -24.55 -13.75 7.65
N GLU A 47 -23.43 -14.46 7.53
CA GLU A 47 -22.12 -13.83 7.47
C GLU A 47 -21.92 -13.12 6.12
N LYS A 48 -21.66 -11.82 6.16
CA LYS A 48 -21.37 -10.98 5.00
C LYS A 48 -19.96 -10.41 5.08
N VAL A 49 -19.42 -10.06 3.92
CA VAL A 49 -18.10 -9.45 3.79
C VAL A 49 -18.28 -7.98 3.49
N ALA A 50 -17.66 -7.11 4.29
CA ALA A 50 -17.68 -5.68 4.01
C ALA A 50 -16.86 -5.38 2.74
N PRO A 51 -17.24 -4.37 1.96
CA PRO A 51 -16.43 -3.89 0.84
C PRO A 51 -15.01 -3.52 1.29
N ALA A 52 -14.02 -3.86 0.47
CA ALA A 52 -12.64 -3.49 0.75
C ALA A 52 -12.50 -1.97 0.85
N ARG A 53 -11.76 -1.50 1.85
CA ARG A 53 -11.48 -0.08 2.04
C ARG A 53 -10.20 0.30 1.30
N THR A 54 -10.19 1.49 0.73
CA THR A 54 -9.02 2.07 0.06
C THR A 54 -8.71 3.44 0.66
N ILE A 55 -7.42 3.77 0.70
CA ILE A 55 -6.94 5.14 0.91
C ILE A 55 -6.44 5.65 -0.44
N SER A 56 -6.79 6.89 -0.79
CA SER A 56 -6.40 7.51 -2.07
C SER A 56 -5.52 8.74 -1.83
N LEU A 57 -4.35 8.77 -2.46
CA LEU A 57 -3.52 9.98 -2.62
C LEU A 57 -3.86 10.66 -3.95
N LYS A 58 -4.09 11.98 -3.91
CA LYS A 58 -4.49 12.81 -5.06
C LYS A 58 -3.84 14.18 -5.00
N GLY A 59 -3.71 14.83 -6.16
CA GLY A 59 -3.26 16.23 -6.26
C GLY A 59 -1.76 16.43 -6.00
N PHE A 60 -0.96 15.39 -6.25
CA PHE A 60 0.50 15.42 -6.23
C PHE A 60 1.06 15.44 -7.67
N ASP A 61 2.27 15.96 -7.82
CA ASP A 61 2.97 16.08 -9.10
C ASP A 61 3.55 14.73 -9.55
N LYS A 62 4.02 13.94 -8.58
CA LYS A 62 4.53 12.58 -8.78
C LYS A 62 3.94 11.63 -7.74
N TYR A 63 3.92 10.34 -8.06
CA TYR A 63 3.50 9.28 -7.16
C TYR A 63 4.52 8.13 -7.18
N TYR A 64 4.68 7.47 -6.04
CA TYR A 64 5.46 6.24 -5.94
C TYR A 64 4.77 5.24 -5.03
N PHE A 65 5.14 3.98 -5.15
CA PHE A 65 4.66 2.90 -4.29
C PHE A 65 5.74 1.84 -4.18
N HIS A 66 5.75 1.13 -3.06
CA HIS A 66 6.58 -0.05 -2.90
C HIS A 66 6.02 -1.00 -1.85
N ASN A 67 6.45 -2.25 -1.95
CA ASN A 67 6.22 -3.26 -0.94
C ASN A 67 7.45 -3.32 -0.03
N GLU A 68 7.25 -3.27 1.28
CA GLU A 68 8.29 -3.57 2.25
C GLU A 68 8.25 -5.06 2.58
N ALA A 69 9.35 -5.76 2.38
CA ALA A 69 9.46 -7.17 2.71
C ALA A 69 10.71 -7.44 3.53
N VAL A 70 10.62 -8.36 4.50
CA VAL A 70 11.76 -8.86 5.26
C VAL A 70 12.15 -10.21 4.69
N ALA A 71 13.40 -10.33 4.23
CA ALA A 71 13.98 -11.60 3.81
C ALA A 71 14.59 -12.32 5.01
N TYR A 72 14.23 -13.58 5.21
CA TYR A 72 14.90 -14.45 6.18
C TYR A 72 16.11 -15.10 5.51
N PHE A 73 17.31 -14.84 6.03
CA PHE A 73 18.51 -15.57 5.65
C PHE A 73 18.73 -16.67 6.70
N ASP A 74 18.51 -17.93 6.32
CA ASP A 74 18.85 -19.07 7.17
C ASP A 74 20.34 -19.39 7.00
N VAL A 75 21.09 -19.35 8.11
CA VAL A 75 22.56 -19.47 8.10
C VAL A 75 23.02 -20.93 8.30
N ASN A 76 22.11 -21.88 8.55
CA ASN A 76 22.50 -23.27 8.92
C ASN A 76 21.71 -24.42 8.26
N SER A 77 20.95 -24.19 7.19
CA SER A 77 20.20 -25.28 6.56
C SER A 77 21.06 -26.16 5.64
N LYS A 78 21.29 -27.42 6.05
CA LYS A 78 21.88 -28.49 5.20
C LYS A 78 21.01 -28.88 3.98
N LYS A 79 19.90 -28.18 3.76
CA LYS A 79 19.05 -28.22 2.57
C LYS A 79 18.53 -26.81 2.37
N SER A 80 19.23 -26.02 1.57
CA SER A 80 18.75 -24.70 1.16
C SER A 80 17.58 -24.91 0.18
N ASP A 81 16.37 -25.03 0.71
CA ASP A 81 15.20 -24.81 -0.10
C ASP A 81 15.23 -23.33 -0.44
N ASN A 82 15.68 -23.04 -1.67
CA ASN A 82 15.93 -21.73 -2.28
C ASN A 82 14.65 -20.90 -2.45
N SER A 83 13.76 -20.92 -1.46
CA SER A 83 12.44 -20.34 -1.54
C SER A 83 12.46 -18.84 -1.26
N GLY A 84 13.52 -18.28 -0.68
CA GLY A 84 13.75 -16.83 -0.57
C GLY A 84 12.50 -16.05 -0.16
N GLN A 85 11.67 -16.63 0.71
CA GLN A 85 10.32 -16.14 0.95
C GLN A 85 10.41 -14.90 1.85
N GLY A 86 10.66 -13.75 1.21
CA GLY A 86 10.48 -12.47 1.84
C GLY A 86 9.03 -12.33 2.31
N GLN A 87 8.82 -12.08 3.59
CA GLN A 87 7.49 -11.82 4.10
C GLN A 87 7.14 -10.35 3.86
N LEU A 88 6.06 -10.07 3.13
CA LEU A 88 5.50 -8.73 3.02
C LEU A 88 5.13 -8.22 4.42
N VAL A 89 5.71 -7.09 4.81
CA VAL A 89 5.50 -6.46 6.12
C VAL A 89 4.54 -5.29 5.99
N ALA A 90 4.72 -4.45 4.96
CA ALA A 90 3.86 -3.32 4.70
C ALA A 90 3.79 -2.96 3.21
N GLN A 91 2.76 -2.21 2.86
CA GLN A 91 2.59 -1.58 1.56
C GLN A 91 2.62 -0.06 1.75
N VAL A 92 3.36 0.61 0.88
CA VAL A 92 3.58 2.05 0.95
C VAL A 92 3.11 2.70 -0.35
N ILE A 93 2.36 3.78 -0.21
CA ILE A 93 2.07 4.72 -1.30
C ILE A 93 2.55 6.11 -0.91
N GLY A 94 3.05 6.88 -1.87
CA GLY A 94 3.46 8.24 -1.63
C GLY A 94 3.22 9.16 -2.81
N GLY A 95 3.16 10.46 -2.50
CA GLY A 95 3.00 11.54 -3.45
C GLY A 95 4.02 12.64 -3.18
N ILE A 96 4.52 13.27 -4.24
CA ILE A 96 5.49 14.37 -4.15
C ILE A 96 4.87 15.63 -4.74
N ARG A 97 4.92 16.73 -3.99
CA ARG A 97 4.46 18.04 -4.43
C ARG A 97 5.33 19.15 -3.86
N ASN A 98 5.81 20.05 -4.71
CA ASN A 98 6.65 21.19 -4.31
C ASN A 98 7.87 20.78 -3.45
N GLY A 99 8.52 19.66 -3.75
CA GLY A 99 9.66 19.15 -2.98
C GLY A 99 9.29 18.52 -1.63
N GLN A 100 8.01 18.42 -1.29
CA GLN A 100 7.53 17.68 -0.13
C GLN A 100 7.00 16.32 -0.54
N VAL A 101 7.35 15.31 0.25
CA VAL A 101 6.91 13.93 0.14
C VAL A 101 5.88 13.64 1.21
N PHE A 102 4.73 13.14 0.80
CA PHE A 102 3.70 12.59 1.67
C PHE A 102 3.63 11.08 1.47
N GLU A 103 3.74 10.31 2.53
CA GLU A 103 3.77 8.85 2.51
C GLU A 103 2.67 8.28 3.39
N ILE A 104 2.06 7.18 2.94
CA ILE A 104 1.16 6.34 3.72
C ILE A 104 1.69 4.91 3.68
N ARG A 105 1.99 4.38 4.86
CA ARG A 105 2.43 3.02 5.09
C ARG A 105 1.33 2.23 5.81
N ILE A 106 0.92 1.10 5.23
CA ILE A 106 -0.05 0.19 5.84
C ILE A 106 0.60 -1.18 6.02
N ASP A 107 0.66 -1.66 7.27
CA ASP A 107 1.18 -2.99 7.56
C ASP A 107 0.14 -4.10 7.34
N LYS A 108 0.57 -5.37 7.44
CA LYS A 108 -0.33 -6.54 7.30
C LYS A 108 -1.45 -6.61 8.34
N GLY A 109 -1.28 -5.98 9.51
CA GLY A 109 -2.32 -5.85 10.54
C GLY A 109 -3.30 -4.71 10.25
N GLY A 110 -2.99 -3.89 9.25
CA GLY A 110 -3.74 -2.72 8.85
C GLY A 110 -3.46 -1.49 9.71
N PHE A 111 -2.38 -1.49 10.48
CA PHE A 111 -1.88 -0.27 11.10
C PHE A 111 -1.43 0.70 10.01
N CYS A 112 -1.87 1.94 10.10
CA CYS A 112 -1.59 3.00 9.14
C CYS A 112 -0.68 4.04 9.79
N GLN A 113 0.43 4.35 9.13
CA GLN A 113 1.34 5.42 9.49
C GLN A 113 1.43 6.38 8.32
N THR A 114 1.42 7.68 8.60
CA THR A 114 1.63 8.71 7.57
C THR A 114 2.88 9.51 7.90
N ASN A 115 3.72 9.76 6.90
CA ASN A 115 4.96 10.52 7.04
C ASN A 115 4.97 11.71 6.09
N VAL A 116 5.57 12.84 6.50
CA VAL A 116 5.76 14.02 5.64
C VAL A 116 7.19 14.51 5.75
N PHE A 117 7.94 14.45 4.65
CA PHE A 117 9.35 14.83 4.61
C PHE A 117 9.73 15.60 3.36
N ASP A 118 10.80 16.38 3.41
CA ASP A 118 11.35 17.02 2.22
C ASP A 118 12.07 15.98 1.33
N GLU A 119 11.99 16.16 0.01
CA GLU A 119 12.60 15.29 -1.01
C GLU A 119 14.14 15.23 -0.86
N GLU A 120 14.73 16.26 -0.24
CA GLU A 120 16.17 16.37 0.06
C GLU A 120 16.61 15.75 1.40
N GLY A 121 15.68 15.35 2.28
CA GLY A 121 16.05 14.69 3.54
C GLY A 121 14.96 14.65 4.62
N PHE A 122 14.57 13.43 4.98
CA PHE A 122 13.84 12.99 6.18
C PHE A 122 13.46 14.07 7.23
N SER A 123 12.22 14.54 7.20
CA SER A 123 11.51 14.93 8.44
C SER A 123 10.48 13.85 8.78
N HIS A 124 10.66 13.11 9.87
CA HIS A 124 9.64 12.17 10.34
C HIS A 124 8.56 12.96 11.10
N SER A 125 7.30 12.87 10.64
CA SER A 125 6.15 13.31 11.43
C SER A 125 5.18 12.14 11.59
N ASP A 126 5.27 11.43 12.72
CA ASP A 126 4.34 10.35 13.06
C ASP A 126 2.96 10.94 13.38
N ILE A 127 2.00 10.83 12.47
CA ILE A 127 0.58 10.99 12.83
C ILE A 127 0.05 9.60 13.19
N LYS A 128 -0.07 9.32 14.49
CA LYS A 128 -0.81 8.16 15.00
C LYS A 128 -2.30 8.48 15.00
N ILE A 129 -3.06 7.83 14.13
CA ILE A 129 -4.53 7.78 14.27
C ILE A 129 -4.82 6.61 15.20
N ALA A 130 -5.02 6.91 16.49
CA ALA A 130 -5.50 5.94 17.46
C ALA A 130 -6.99 5.67 17.24
N GLY A 131 -7.37 4.39 17.26
CA GLY A 131 -8.77 3.93 17.31
C GLY A 131 -9.32 3.93 18.72
#